data_AF-J9E5A8-F1
#
_entry.id   AF-J9E5A8-F1
#
_cell.length_a   1.000
_cell.length_b   1.000
_cell.length_c   1.000
_cell.angle_alpha   90.00
_cell.angle_beta   90.00
_cell.angle_gamma   90.00
#
_symmetry.space_group_name_H-M   'P 1'
#
loop_
_entity.id
_entity.type
_entity.pdbx_description
1 polymer ?
#
loop_
_entity_poly.entity_id
_entity_poly.type
_entity_poly.pdbx_seq_one_letter_code
_entity_poly.pdbx_strand_id
1 'polypeptide(L)'
;LEKDGKVPKILDFTNYDVTALSTLVDYMTTDGNTKARITNSILGDMTEIAYLLEMESLLEKIDKFILISITQNEQFLVHTLAMISVQLLLDTTLGRKVIDIAVSKFQIIRKMSSFNDVPLDAMLRILDRCDLNISNEFDVVETAISWLAAKPERIHFSHLILRCVRVVNLTPNQRSDLFTLTKAMPKYAQIMSAFVHYTFNNTNAYRVCVLAEHNSYKRCGTKIDYQQFM
;
A
#
# COMPACT_ATOMS: atom_id res chain seq x y z
N LEU A 1 -25.62 9.75 -24.32
CA LEU A 1 -24.57 9.32 -25.26
C LEU A 1 -24.90 8.00 -25.97
N GLU A 2 -26.02 7.35 -25.66
CA GLU A 2 -26.52 6.15 -26.33
C GLU A 2 -27.70 6.47 -27.26
N LYS A 3 -27.48 7.05 -28.43
CA LYS A 3 -28.59 7.26 -29.38
C LYS A 3 -28.46 6.60 -30.75
N ASP A 4 -27.37 5.90 -31.08
CA ASP A 4 -27.26 5.29 -32.42
C ASP A 4 -26.42 4.01 -32.57
N GLY A 5 -25.84 3.45 -31.51
CA GLY A 5 -25.00 2.24 -31.64
C GLY A 5 -23.80 2.37 -32.60
N LYS A 6 -23.49 3.59 -33.06
CA LYS A 6 -22.37 3.89 -33.94
C LYS A 6 -21.14 4.17 -33.09
N VAL A 7 -20.07 3.43 -33.36
CA VAL A 7 -18.75 3.68 -32.78
C VAL A 7 -18.34 5.13 -33.11
N PRO A 8 -17.92 5.94 -32.13
CA PRO A 8 -17.45 7.30 -32.38
C PRO A 8 -16.32 7.31 -33.42
N LYS A 9 -16.39 8.24 -34.38
CA LYS A 9 -15.31 8.39 -35.39
C LYS A 9 -14.00 8.86 -34.78
N ILE A 10 -14.05 9.50 -33.61
CA ILE A 10 -12.92 10.07 -32.90
C ILE A 10 -13.08 9.69 -31.42
N LEU A 11 -12.00 9.19 -30.83
CA LEU A 11 -11.87 8.99 -29.38
C LEU A 11 -10.97 10.11 -28.85
N ASP A 12 -11.39 10.74 -27.76
CA ASP A 12 -10.60 11.80 -27.12
C ASP A 12 -9.67 11.18 -26.07
N PHE A 13 -8.37 11.27 -26.33
CA PHE A 13 -7.31 10.82 -25.43
C PHE A 13 -6.40 11.98 -24.99
N THR A 14 -6.87 13.23 -25.05
CA THR A 14 -6.05 14.44 -24.80
C THR A 14 -5.42 14.47 -23.39
N ASN A 15 -5.98 13.73 -22.43
CA ASN A 15 -5.47 13.66 -21.05
C ASN A 15 -4.37 12.61 -20.84
N TYR A 16 -4.01 11.81 -21.84
CA TYR A 16 -3.02 10.74 -21.72
C TYR A 16 -1.68 11.13 -22.35
N ASP A 17 -0.60 10.55 -21.84
CA ASP A 17 0.75 10.72 -22.38
C ASP A 17 0.82 10.26 -23.84
N VAL A 18 1.39 11.11 -24.70
CA VAL A 18 1.51 10.85 -26.14
C VAL A 18 2.31 9.57 -26.42
N THR A 19 3.29 9.26 -25.56
CA THR A 19 4.11 8.04 -25.64
C THR A 19 3.30 6.81 -25.26
N ALA A 20 2.37 6.93 -24.29
CA ALA A 20 1.45 5.84 -23.96
C ALA A 20 0.54 5.53 -25.16
N LEU A 21 -0.05 6.56 -25.77
CA LEU A 21 -0.91 6.40 -26.94
C LEU A 21 -0.16 5.85 -28.15
N SER A 22 1.06 6.34 -28.41
CA SER A 22 1.91 5.78 -29.47
C SER A 22 2.19 4.29 -29.24
N THR A 23 2.50 3.91 -27.99
CA THR A 23 2.77 2.52 -27.62
C THR A 23 1.52 1.63 -27.77
N LEU A 24 0.33 2.17 -27.48
CA LEU A 24 -0.94 1.48 -27.70
C LEU A 24 -1.24 1.26 -29.19
N VAL A 25 -1.03 2.29 -30.02
CA VAL A 25 -1.22 2.17 -31.48
C VAL A 25 -0.24 1.16 -32.06
N ASP A 26 1.02 1.18 -31.64
CA ASP A 26 2.03 0.18 -32.05
C ASP A 26 1.62 -1.24 -31.62
N TYR A 27 1.05 -1.38 -30.41
CA TYR A 27 0.51 -2.65 -29.94
C TYR A 27 -0.63 -3.17 -30.83
N MET A 28 -1.60 -2.31 -31.15
CA MET A 28 -2.77 -2.68 -31.97
C MET A 28 -2.38 -3.01 -33.41
N THR A 29 -1.49 -2.23 -34.02
CA THR A 29 -1.07 -2.41 -35.43
C THR A 29 -0.22 -3.65 -35.65
N THR A 30 0.36 -4.21 -34.58
CA THR A 30 1.23 -5.39 -34.66
C THR A 30 0.58 -6.67 -34.13
N ASP A 31 -0.74 -6.67 -33.90
CA ASP A 31 -1.48 -7.75 -33.24
C ASP A 31 -0.85 -8.18 -31.90
N GLY A 32 -0.26 -7.22 -31.18
CA GLY A 32 0.45 -7.46 -29.93
C GLY A 32 1.74 -8.26 -30.08
N ASN A 33 2.27 -8.48 -31.29
CA ASN A 33 3.54 -9.21 -31.49
C ASN A 33 4.77 -8.37 -31.12
N THR A 34 4.66 -7.04 -31.12
CA THR A 34 5.72 -6.22 -30.54
C THR A 34 5.64 -6.26 -29.02
N LYS A 35 6.81 -6.35 -28.38
CA LYS A 35 6.94 -6.05 -26.95
C LYS A 35 6.65 -4.56 -26.80
N ALA A 36 5.38 -4.19 -26.61
CA ALA A 36 5.02 -2.85 -26.17
C ALA A 36 5.94 -2.50 -25.00
N ARG A 37 6.81 -1.52 -25.21
CA ARG A 37 7.87 -1.18 -24.25
C ARG A 37 7.24 -0.33 -23.16
N ILE A 38 6.44 -0.97 -22.31
CA ILE A 38 5.80 -0.33 -21.17
C ILE A 38 6.91 0.13 -20.24
N THR A 39 7.04 1.44 -20.08
CA THR A 39 7.96 2.08 -19.13
C THR A 39 7.19 2.56 -17.91
N ASN A 40 7.90 2.84 -16.82
CA ASN A 40 7.30 3.36 -15.58
C ASN A 40 6.49 4.65 -15.82
N SER A 41 6.94 5.51 -16.74
CA SER A 41 6.31 6.81 -17.01
C SER A 41 4.96 6.70 -17.72
N ILE A 42 4.73 5.63 -18.50
CA ILE A 42 3.48 5.44 -19.25
C ILE A 42 2.58 4.36 -18.63
N LEU A 43 3.02 3.69 -17.57
CA LEU A 43 2.33 2.53 -17.01
C LEU A 43 0.91 2.86 -16.53
N GLY A 44 0.74 4.01 -15.87
CA GLY A 44 -0.56 4.43 -15.33
C GLY A 44 -1.59 4.61 -16.44
N ASP A 45 -1.22 5.42 -17.43
CA ASP A 45 -2.02 5.71 -18.61
C ASP A 45 -2.30 4.45 -19.42
N MET A 46 -1.28 3.63 -19.66
CA MET A 46 -1.43 2.36 -20.39
C MET A 46 -2.38 1.39 -19.67
N THR A 47 -2.32 1.34 -18.34
CA THR A 47 -3.22 0.49 -17.54
C THR A 47 -4.64 1.01 -17.64
N GLU A 48 -4.85 2.30 -17.44
CA GLU A 48 -6.17 2.94 -17.51
C GLU A 48 -6.80 2.76 -18.89
N ILE A 49 -6.06 3.05 -19.96
CA ILE A 49 -6.55 2.90 -21.33
C ILE A 49 -6.89 1.42 -21.62
N ALA A 50 -6.04 0.48 -21.20
CA ALA A 50 -6.31 -0.94 -21.41
C ALA A 50 -7.55 -1.42 -20.65
N TYR A 51 -7.85 -0.86 -19.47
CA TYR A 51 -9.09 -1.10 -18.75
C TYR A 51 -10.30 -0.48 -19.46
N LEU A 52 -10.22 0.79 -19.87
CA LEU A 52 -11.31 1.50 -20.54
C LEU A 52 -11.70 0.89 -21.88
N LEU A 53 -10.72 0.33 -22.60
CA LEU A 53 -10.91 -0.33 -23.89
C LEU A 53 -11.10 -1.85 -23.78
N GLU A 54 -11.18 -2.40 -22.56
CA GLU A 54 -11.37 -3.82 -22.28
C GLU A 54 -10.33 -4.73 -23.01
N MET A 55 -9.08 -4.26 -23.10
CA MET A 55 -8.00 -4.96 -23.82
C MET A 55 -7.31 -6.01 -22.94
N GLU A 56 -7.97 -7.14 -22.71
CA GLU A 56 -7.49 -8.22 -21.83
C GLU A 56 -6.04 -8.66 -22.12
N SER A 57 -5.69 -8.85 -23.40
CA SER A 57 -4.34 -9.28 -23.81
C SER A 57 -3.25 -8.27 -23.42
N LEU A 58 -3.58 -6.97 -23.41
CA LEU A 58 -2.67 -5.90 -23.02
C LEU A 58 -2.58 -5.81 -21.49
N LEU A 59 -3.71 -5.95 -20.79
CA LEU A 59 -3.76 -6.03 -19.32
C LEU A 59 -2.89 -7.18 -18.80
N GLU A 60 -2.98 -8.38 -19.39
CA GLU A 60 -2.12 -9.50 -18.99
C GLU A 60 -0.62 -9.22 -19.16
N LYS A 61 -0.25 -8.48 -20.21
CA LYS A 61 1.15 -8.08 -20.46
C LYS A 61 1.62 -7.04 -19.46
N ILE A 62 0.76 -6.07 -19.14
CA ILE A 62 1.00 -5.06 -18.11
C ILE A 62 1.20 -5.75 -16.76
N ASP A 63 0.31 -6.66 -16.37
CA ASP A 63 0.41 -7.42 -15.12
C ASP A 63 1.73 -8.19 -15.02
N LYS A 64 2.12 -8.91 -16.09
CA LYS A 64 3.40 -9.64 -16.13
C LYS A 64 4.59 -8.69 -15.99
N PHE A 65 4.58 -7.56 -16.69
CA PHE A 65 5.63 -6.56 -16.60
C PHE A 65 5.75 -5.99 -15.17
N ILE A 66 4.62 -5.62 -14.55
CA ILE A 66 4.58 -5.11 -13.18
C ILE A 66 5.18 -6.14 -12.23
N LEU A 67 4.71 -7.40 -12.27
CA LEU A 67 5.17 -8.46 -11.36
C LEU A 67 6.67 -8.72 -11.45
N ILE A 68 7.24 -8.75 -12.67
CA ILE A 68 8.68 -8.91 -12.87
C ILE A 68 9.42 -7.71 -12.28
N SER A 69 8.95 -6.50 -12.57
CA SER A 69 9.63 -5.26 -12.20
C SER A 69 9.61 -5.00 -10.69
N ILE A 70 8.48 -5.23 -10.00
CA ILE A 70 8.40 -5.05 -8.54
C ILE A 70 9.23 -6.08 -7.75
N THR A 71 9.43 -7.26 -8.35
CA THR A 71 10.29 -8.30 -7.75
C THR A 71 11.76 -7.91 -7.82
N GLN A 72 12.17 -7.16 -8.85
CA GLN A 72 13.56 -6.78 -9.09
C GLN A 72 13.94 -5.39 -8.58
N ASN A 73 12.96 -4.50 -8.38
CA ASN A 73 13.22 -3.10 -8.07
C ASN A 73 12.25 -2.57 -6.99
N GLU A 74 12.79 -2.26 -5.82
CA GLU A 74 12.04 -1.74 -4.67
C GLU A 74 11.47 -0.34 -4.92
N GLN A 75 12.18 0.53 -5.64
CA GLN A 75 11.67 1.86 -5.99
C GLN A 75 10.42 1.73 -6.86
N PHE A 76 10.47 0.81 -7.82
CA PHE A 76 9.33 0.54 -8.69
C PHE A 76 8.16 -0.08 -7.93
N LEU A 77 8.41 -0.95 -6.96
CA LEU A 77 7.38 -1.47 -6.06
C LEU A 77 6.68 -0.36 -5.28
N VAL A 78 7.43 0.58 -4.68
CA VAL A 78 6.84 1.71 -3.96
C VAL A 78 6.02 2.62 -4.89
N HIS A 79 6.54 2.89 -6.09
CA HIS A 79 5.80 3.64 -7.10
C HIS A 79 4.49 2.93 -7.50
N THR A 80 4.55 1.62 -7.72
CA THR A 80 3.38 0.80 -8.05
C THR A 80 2.34 0.84 -6.93
N LEU A 81 2.76 0.76 -5.66
CA LEU A 81 1.87 0.88 -4.50
C LEU A 81 1.17 2.25 -4.44
N ALA A 82 1.89 3.32 -4.77
CA ALA A 82 1.33 4.67 -4.83
C ALA A 82 0.24 4.80 -5.90
N MET A 83 0.40 4.09 -7.04
CA MET A 83 -0.54 4.12 -8.16
C MET A 83 -1.75 3.18 -7.97
N ILE A 84 -1.52 1.94 -7.53
CA ILE A 84 -2.53 0.86 -7.54
C ILE A 84 -3.79 1.19 -6.75
N SER A 85 -3.70 2.02 -5.71
CA SER A 85 -4.88 2.34 -4.90
C SER A 85 -5.71 3.50 -5.47
N VAL A 86 -5.18 4.25 -6.44
CA VAL A 86 -5.94 5.29 -7.15
C VAL A 86 -6.87 4.66 -8.21
N GLN A 87 -6.52 3.48 -8.73
CA GLN A 87 -7.17 2.85 -9.89
C GLN A 87 -8.02 1.60 -9.55
N LEU A 88 -8.54 1.44 -8.32
CA LEU A 88 -9.35 0.27 -7.88
C LEU A 88 -8.65 -1.11 -7.98
N LEU A 89 -7.34 -1.15 -8.26
CA LEU A 89 -6.63 -2.40 -8.54
C LEU A 89 -6.32 -3.24 -7.30
N LEU A 90 -6.52 -2.72 -6.08
CA LEU A 90 -6.15 -3.42 -4.84
C LEU A 90 -6.85 -4.77 -4.65
N ASP A 91 -8.06 -4.94 -5.18
CA ASP A 91 -8.84 -6.17 -5.03
C ASP A 91 -8.57 -7.21 -6.13
N THR A 92 -7.83 -6.83 -7.17
CA THR A 92 -7.42 -7.71 -8.26
C THR A 92 -6.35 -8.71 -7.82
N THR A 93 -6.13 -9.74 -8.63
CA THR A 93 -5.05 -10.72 -8.44
C THR A 93 -3.67 -10.05 -8.47
N LEU A 94 -3.47 -9.06 -9.35
CA LEU A 94 -2.25 -8.26 -9.40
C LEU A 94 -2.06 -7.47 -8.10
N GLY A 95 -3.09 -6.73 -7.67
CA GLY A 95 -3.04 -5.91 -6.45
C GLY A 95 -2.66 -6.73 -5.22
N ARG A 96 -3.25 -7.91 -5.05
CA ARG A 96 -2.89 -8.85 -3.97
C ARG A 96 -1.42 -9.25 -4.02
N LYS A 97 -0.92 -9.65 -5.19
CA LYS A 97 0.50 -10.02 -5.38
C LYS A 97 1.45 -8.85 -5.09
N VAL A 98 1.07 -7.64 -5.48
CA VAL A 98 1.88 -6.45 -5.17
C VAL A 98 1.96 -6.22 -3.66
N ILE A 99 0.83 -6.36 -2.95
CA ILE A 99 0.81 -6.27 -1.48
C ILE A 99 1.64 -7.40 -0.86
N ASP A 100 1.53 -8.64 -1.32
CA ASP A 100 2.32 -9.76 -0.80
C ASP A 100 3.83 -9.50 -0.93
N ILE A 101 4.27 -8.98 -2.09
CA ILE A 101 5.67 -8.61 -2.32
C ILE A 101 6.07 -7.43 -1.41
N ALA A 102 5.21 -6.42 -1.26
CA ALA A 102 5.45 -5.29 -0.36
C ALA A 102 5.62 -5.72 1.11
N VAL A 103 4.78 -6.64 1.57
CA VAL A 103 4.82 -7.22 2.93
C VAL A 103 6.14 -7.97 3.13
N SER A 104 6.60 -8.74 2.14
CA SER A 104 7.88 -9.45 2.19
C SER A 104 9.10 -8.51 2.17
N LYS A 105 9.02 -7.39 1.44
CA LYS A 105 10.10 -6.40 1.30
C LYS A 105 9.99 -5.22 2.28
N PHE A 106 9.06 -5.29 3.24
CA PHE A 106 8.69 -4.16 4.09
C PHE A 106 9.88 -3.47 4.77
N GLN A 107 10.82 -4.25 5.34
CA GLN A 107 12.04 -3.72 5.97
C GLN A 107 12.86 -2.77 5.08
N ILE A 108 12.85 -3.01 3.77
CA ILE A 108 13.60 -2.22 2.79
C ILE A 108 12.76 -1.01 2.39
N ILE A 109 11.52 -1.24 1.96
CA ILE A 109 10.68 -0.18 1.38
C ILE A 109 10.27 0.88 2.41
N ARG A 110 10.08 0.52 3.68
CA ARG A 110 9.67 1.46 4.74
C ARG A 110 10.66 2.60 4.99
N LYS A 111 11.92 2.42 4.59
CA LYS A 111 13.00 3.40 4.76
C LYS A 111 13.08 4.40 3.61
N MET A 112 12.33 4.16 2.54
CA MET A 112 12.34 4.98 1.33
C MET A 112 11.42 6.19 1.55
N SER A 113 11.87 7.38 1.19
CA SER A 113 11.06 8.60 1.34
C SER A 113 9.76 8.53 0.52
N SER A 114 9.81 7.93 -0.66
CA SER A 114 8.66 7.69 -1.54
C SER A 114 7.59 6.78 -0.92
N PHE A 115 7.92 6.02 0.12
CA PHE A 115 6.93 5.19 0.82
C PHE A 115 5.86 6.03 1.52
N ASN A 116 6.18 7.29 1.83
CA ASN A 116 5.21 8.23 2.37
C ASN A 116 4.14 8.65 1.35
N ASP A 117 4.31 8.37 0.06
CA ASP A 117 3.28 8.62 -0.96
C ASP A 117 2.30 7.47 -1.13
N VAL A 118 2.53 6.33 -0.48
CA VAL A 118 1.59 5.21 -0.50
C VAL A 118 0.24 5.65 0.10
N PRO A 119 -0.89 5.39 -0.57
CA PRO A 119 -2.23 5.75 -0.11
C PRO A 119 -2.71 4.88 1.06
N LEU A 120 -3.74 5.38 1.76
CA LEU A 120 -4.26 4.78 3.01
C LEU A 120 -4.62 3.29 2.85
N ASP A 121 -5.34 2.93 1.79
CA ASP A 121 -5.84 1.56 1.63
C ASP A 121 -4.70 0.53 1.50
N ALA A 122 -3.68 0.85 0.70
CA ALA A 122 -2.48 0.01 0.61
C ALA A 122 -1.72 -0.04 1.94
N MET A 123 -1.59 1.10 2.64
CA MET A 123 -0.95 1.14 3.97
C MET A 123 -1.64 0.22 4.96
N LEU A 124 -2.98 0.24 5.03
CA LEU A 124 -3.74 -0.62 5.92
C LEU A 124 -3.56 -2.10 5.55
N ARG A 125 -3.61 -2.44 4.26
CA ARG A 125 -3.40 -3.82 3.78
C ARG A 125 -2.00 -4.34 4.08
N ILE A 126 -0.97 -3.49 4.04
CA ILE A 126 0.40 -3.87 4.40
C ILE A 126 0.54 -3.99 5.92
N LEU A 127 0.20 -2.95 6.68
CA LEU A 127 0.51 -2.87 8.11
C LEU A 127 -0.34 -3.80 8.98
N ASP A 128 -1.51 -4.25 8.53
CA ASP A 128 -2.35 -5.17 9.32
C ASP A 128 -1.90 -6.64 9.21
N ARG A 129 -1.06 -6.99 8.23
CA ARG A 129 -0.62 -8.36 7.92
C ARG A 129 0.19 -9.01 9.05
N CYS A 130 -0.09 -10.29 9.30
CA CYS A 130 0.60 -11.08 10.32
C CYS A 130 2.03 -11.45 9.93
N ASP A 131 2.25 -11.76 8.66
CA ASP A 131 3.52 -12.15 8.05
C ASP A 131 4.38 -10.95 7.59
N LEU A 132 4.03 -9.74 8.03
CA LEU A 132 4.79 -8.53 7.73
C LEU A 132 6.25 -8.72 8.12
N ASN A 133 7.15 -8.55 7.15
CA ASN A 133 8.58 -8.73 7.38
C ASN A 133 9.10 -7.58 8.25
N ILE A 134 9.21 -7.82 9.55
CA ILE A 134 9.73 -6.87 10.53
C ILE A 134 10.82 -7.46 11.40
N SER A 135 11.68 -6.60 11.94
CA SER A 135 12.63 -7.00 12.99
C SER A 135 11.91 -7.03 14.33
N ASN A 136 11.13 -5.99 14.63
CA ASN A 136 10.31 -5.86 15.84
C ASN A 136 9.11 -4.93 15.57
N GLU A 137 8.10 -4.93 16.44
CA GLU A 137 6.86 -4.18 16.22
C GLU A 137 7.04 -2.65 16.23
N PHE A 138 8.11 -2.12 16.83
CA PHE A 138 8.42 -0.69 16.78
C PHE A 138 8.72 -0.20 15.36
N ASP A 139 9.15 -1.11 14.47
CA ASP A 139 9.27 -0.80 13.04
C ASP A 139 7.95 -0.29 12.43
N VAL A 140 6.83 -0.90 12.85
CA VAL A 140 5.48 -0.53 12.41
C VAL A 140 5.11 0.85 12.98
N VAL A 141 5.48 1.12 14.23
CA VAL A 141 5.23 2.41 14.92
C VAL A 141 5.92 3.56 14.19
N GLU A 142 7.23 3.44 13.94
CA GLU A 142 7.99 4.49 13.26
C GLU A 142 7.44 4.76 11.87
N THR A 143 7.08 3.71 11.12
CA THR A 143 6.52 3.85 9.78
C THR A 143 5.14 4.48 9.80
N ALA A 144 4.27 4.08 10.74
CA ALA A 144 2.96 4.68 10.94
C ALA A 144 3.06 6.19 11.23
N ILE A 145 3.93 6.57 12.19
CA ILE A 145 4.10 7.96 12.59
C ILE A 145 4.73 8.78 11.46
N SER A 146 5.75 8.25 10.78
CA SER A 146 6.39 8.91 9.62
C SER A 146 5.37 9.17 8.50
N TRP A 147 4.55 8.17 8.17
CA TRP A 147 3.53 8.29 7.13
C TRP A 147 2.44 9.32 7.49
N LEU A 148 2.00 9.34 8.76
CA LEU A 148 1.06 10.33 9.28
C LEU A 148 1.67 11.75 9.31
N ALA A 149 2.95 11.87 9.65
CA ALA A 149 3.66 13.15 9.70
C ALA A 149 3.90 13.74 8.31
N ALA A 150 4.02 12.89 7.28
CA ALA A 150 4.33 13.32 5.92
C ALA A 150 3.26 14.21 5.30
N LYS A 151 1.98 14.02 5.64
CA LYS A 151 0.87 14.84 5.12
C LYS A 151 -0.14 15.22 6.21
N PRO A 152 -0.36 16.52 6.51
CA PRO A 152 -1.17 16.97 7.63
C PRO A 152 -2.62 16.44 7.65
N GLU A 153 -3.23 16.29 6.47
CA GLU A 153 -4.60 15.82 6.29
C GLU A 153 -4.82 14.37 6.75
N ARG A 154 -3.74 13.58 6.88
CA ARG A 154 -3.81 12.17 7.30
C ARG A 154 -4.14 11.99 8.77
N ILE A 155 -4.11 13.06 9.57
CA ILE A 155 -4.40 13.00 11.01
C ILE A 155 -5.77 12.36 11.30
N HIS A 156 -6.76 12.56 10.43
CA HIS A 156 -8.10 11.98 10.55
C HIS A 156 -8.10 10.44 10.44
N PHE A 157 -7.10 9.88 9.76
CA PHE A 157 -6.92 8.43 9.58
C PHE A 157 -5.96 7.81 10.61
N SER A 158 -5.46 8.60 11.56
CA SER A 158 -4.51 8.14 12.59
C SER A 158 -4.99 6.90 13.32
N HIS A 159 -6.25 6.87 13.76
CA HIS A 159 -6.84 5.71 14.43
C HIS A 159 -6.82 4.43 13.57
N LEU A 160 -6.99 4.54 12.25
CA LEU A 160 -6.96 3.38 11.34
C LEU A 160 -5.56 2.82 11.16
N ILE A 161 -4.55 3.70 11.13
CA ILE A 161 -3.15 3.28 10.99
C ILE A 161 -2.60 2.77 12.32
N LEU A 162 -2.86 3.50 13.42
CA LEU A 162 -2.38 3.15 14.74
C LEU A 162 -2.93 1.81 15.23
N ARG A 163 -4.18 1.45 14.89
CA ARG A 163 -4.73 0.13 15.25
C ARG A 163 -3.92 -1.03 14.66
N CYS A 164 -3.21 -0.81 13.54
CA CYS A 164 -2.38 -1.85 12.92
C CYS A 164 -1.16 -2.21 13.79
N VAL A 165 -0.78 -1.36 14.75
CA VAL A 165 0.28 -1.64 15.71
C VAL A 165 -0.21 -2.61 16.78
N ARG A 166 0.54 -3.69 17.00
CA ARG A 166 0.29 -4.69 18.05
C ARG A 166 1.01 -4.29 19.32
N VAL A 167 0.39 -3.46 20.15
CA VAL A 167 0.98 -2.91 21.40
C VAL A 167 1.53 -3.99 22.33
N VAL A 168 0.90 -5.17 22.30
CA VAL A 168 1.33 -6.38 23.01
C VAL A 168 2.77 -6.82 22.70
N ASN A 169 3.25 -6.51 21.49
CA ASN A 169 4.60 -6.86 21.02
C ASN A 169 5.61 -5.71 21.23
N LEU A 170 5.20 -4.60 21.83
CA LEU A 170 6.09 -3.51 22.20
C LEU A 170 6.58 -3.71 23.64
N THR A 171 7.88 -3.53 23.84
CA THR A 171 8.49 -3.44 25.17
C THR A 171 8.02 -2.18 25.91
N PRO A 172 8.11 -2.13 27.26
CA PRO A 172 7.75 -0.93 28.02
C PRO A 172 8.49 0.33 27.56
N ASN A 173 9.78 0.23 27.24
CA ASN A 173 10.58 1.34 26.73
C ASN A 173 10.06 1.82 25.36
N GLN A 174 9.80 0.89 24.44
CA GLN A 174 9.23 1.22 23.13
C GLN A 174 7.84 1.86 23.22
N ARG A 175 7.02 1.50 24.22
CA ARG A 175 5.75 2.19 24.47
C ARG A 175 5.98 3.64 24.88
N SER A 176 6.95 3.91 25.76
CA SER A 176 7.33 5.27 26.14
C SER A 176 7.88 6.08 24.96
N ASP A 177 8.71 5.45 24.13
CA ASP A 177 9.28 6.07 22.93
C ASP A 177 8.19 6.42 21.90
N LEU A 178 7.19 5.55 21.75
CA LEU A 178 6.02 5.81 20.92
C LEU A 178 5.31 7.09 21.37
N PHE A 179 5.03 7.25 22.66
CA PHE A 179 4.40 8.47 23.17
C PHE A 179 5.29 9.69 22.94
N THR A 180 6.60 9.54 23.04
CA THR A 180 7.57 10.62 22.78
C THR A 180 7.55 11.04 21.31
N LEU A 181 7.56 10.09 20.38
CA LEU A 181 7.46 10.35 18.94
C LEU A 181 6.17 11.09 18.58
N THR A 182 5.04 10.72 19.19
CA THR A 182 3.74 11.35 18.91
C THR A 182 3.68 12.80 19.39
N LYS A 183 4.35 13.11 20.51
CA LYS A 183 4.48 14.48 21.04
C LYS A 183 5.42 15.34 20.19
N ALA A 184 6.41 14.73 19.54
CA ALA A 184 7.36 15.42 18.67
C ALA A 184 6.81 15.71 17.26
N MET A 185 5.56 15.31 16.94
CA MET A 185 4.98 15.60 15.63
C MET A 185 4.82 17.11 15.42
N PRO A 186 5.28 17.65 14.28
CA PRO A 186 5.30 19.09 14.04
C PRO A 186 3.90 19.72 13.96
N LYS A 187 2.86 18.92 13.67
CA LYS A 187 1.47 19.36 13.56
C LYS A 187 0.56 18.37 14.29
N TYR A 188 -0.43 18.88 15.01
CA TYR A 188 -1.46 18.09 15.68
C TYR A 188 -0.98 17.11 16.76
N ALA A 189 0.19 17.35 17.38
CA ALA A 189 0.74 16.49 18.42
C ALA A 189 -0.25 16.17 19.55
N GLN A 190 -1.08 17.14 19.96
CA GLN A 190 -2.12 16.94 20.98
C GLN A 190 -3.20 15.97 20.50
N ILE A 191 -3.71 16.15 19.28
CA ILE A 191 -4.73 15.28 18.68
C ILE A 191 -4.17 13.87 18.49
N MET A 192 -2.94 13.75 17.99
CA MET A 192 -2.27 12.46 17.83
C MET A 192 -2.10 11.76 19.18
N SER A 193 -1.62 12.49 20.20
CA SER A 193 -1.45 11.93 21.55
C SER A 193 -2.77 11.42 22.12
N ALA A 194 -3.87 12.13 21.90
CA ALA A 194 -5.21 11.69 22.30
C ALA A 194 -5.65 10.42 21.56
N PHE A 195 -5.46 10.35 20.23
CA PHE A 195 -5.78 9.15 19.46
C PHE A 195 -4.92 7.95 19.85
N VAL A 196 -3.63 8.16 20.10
CA VAL A 196 -2.72 7.12 20.58
C VAL A 196 -3.16 6.59 21.93
N HIS A 197 -3.46 7.49 22.88
CA HIS A 197 -3.98 7.11 24.19
C HIS A 197 -5.27 6.29 24.06
N TYR A 198 -6.23 6.76 23.25
CA TYR A 198 -7.49 6.04 23.05
C TYR A 198 -7.30 4.68 22.35
N THR A 199 -6.47 4.64 21.30
CA THR A 199 -6.26 3.43 20.50
C THR A 199 -5.55 2.35 21.31
N PHE A 200 -4.60 2.73 22.17
CA PHE A 200 -3.76 1.77 22.89
C PHE A 200 -4.20 1.46 24.33
N ASN A 201 -5.06 2.28 24.92
CA ASN A 201 -5.68 1.96 26.23
C ASN A 201 -7.06 1.31 26.09
N ASN A 202 -7.50 0.99 24.87
CA ASN A 202 -8.72 0.22 24.62
C ASN A 202 -8.40 -1.29 24.70
N THR A 203 -9.36 -2.12 25.13
CA THR A 203 -9.25 -3.59 25.11
C THR A 203 -8.86 -4.14 23.73
N ASN A 204 -9.30 -3.48 22.66
CA ASN A 204 -8.95 -3.83 21.28
C ASN A 204 -7.46 -3.65 20.95
N ALA A 205 -6.71 -2.87 21.73
CA ALA A 205 -5.25 -2.72 21.58
C ALA A 205 -4.48 -4.01 21.88
N TYR A 206 -5.09 -4.87 22.70
CA TYR A 206 -4.55 -6.14 23.14
C TYR A 206 -4.98 -7.30 22.23
N ARG A 207 -5.53 -7.00 21.06
CA ARG A 207 -5.89 -8.01 20.07
C ARG A 207 -4.67 -8.85 19.69
N VAL A 208 -4.86 -10.15 19.68
CA VAL A 208 -3.85 -11.13 19.29
C VAL A 208 -4.41 -11.96 18.14
N CYS A 209 -3.54 -12.35 17.19
CA CYS A 209 -3.95 -13.27 16.16
C CYS A 209 -4.21 -14.65 16.78
N VAL A 210 -5.40 -15.20 16.53
CA VAL A 210 -5.84 -16.51 17.06
C VAL A 210 -5.69 -17.65 16.06
N LEU A 211 -5.19 -17.36 14.85
CA LEU A 211 -5.00 -18.37 13.81
C LEU A 211 -3.78 -19.23 14.14
N ALA A 212 -4.01 -20.52 14.37
CA ALA A 212 -2.95 -21.45 14.79
C ALA A 212 -1.80 -21.56 13.78
N GLU A 213 -2.12 -21.47 12.48
CA GLU A 213 -1.16 -21.47 11.38
C GLU A 213 -0.22 -20.25 11.39
N HIS A 214 -0.61 -19.16 12.06
CA HIS A 214 0.18 -17.94 12.15
C HIS A 214 1.12 -17.89 13.36
N ASN A 215 1.14 -18.93 14.21
CA ASN A 215 1.98 -18.94 15.42
C ASN A 215 3.49 -18.77 15.15
N SER A 216 3.95 -19.04 13.92
CA SER A 216 5.34 -18.85 13.50
C SER A 216 5.69 -17.40 13.16
N TYR A 217 4.70 -16.54 12.91
CA TYR A 217 4.96 -15.15 12.54
C TYR A 217 5.32 -14.33 13.77
N LYS A 218 6.35 -13.46 13.65
CA LYS A 218 6.86 -12.61 14.74
C LYS A 218 5.80 -11.73 15.40
N ARG A 219 4.76 -11.38 14.64
CA ARG A 219 3.67 -10.52 15.11
C ARG A 219 2.59 -11.31 15.85
N CYS A 220 2.62 -12.64 15.79
CA CYS A 220 1.64 -13.57 16.32
C CYS A 220 2.29 -14.46 17.39
N GLY A 221 1.49 -15.19 18.17
CA GLY A 221 2.01 -16.21 19.10
C GLY A 221 2.37 -15.72 20.50
N THR A 222 2.25 -14.43 20.81
CA THR A 222 2.31 -13.92 22.19
C THR A 222 1.02 -14.31 22.93
N LYS A 223 0.99 -15.53 23.49
CA LYS A 223 0.07 -15.85 24.60
C LYS A 223 0.47 -14.96 25.77
N ILE A 224 -0.10 -13.76 25.85
CA ILE A 224 -0.03 -12.99 27.08
C ILE A 224 -0.85 -13.79 28.08
N ASP A 225 -0.20 -14.37 29.09
CA ASP A 225 -0.87 -14.80 30.31
C ASP A 225 -1.61 -13.58 30.86
N TYR A 226 -2.93 -13.63 30.81
CA TYR A 226 -3.87 -12.56 31.18
C TYR A 226 -3.77 -12.12 32.66
N GLN A 227 -2.75 -12.53 33.42
CA GLN A 227 -2.65 -12.32 34.86
C GLN A 227 -1.92 -11.05 35.29
N GLN A 228 -1.43 -10.19 34.38
CA GLN A 228 -0.66 -8.99 34.77
C GLN A 228 -1.28 -7.64 34.38
N PHE A 229 -2.56 -7.62 33.99
CA PHE A 229 -3.31 -6.38 33.78
C PHE A 229 -4.57 -6.33 34.65
N MET A 230 -4.38 -6.51 35.97
CA MET A 230 -5.27 -5.98 37.01
C MET A 230 -4.45 -5.11 37.97
#